data_AF-A0A1Q4WCM1-F1
#
_entry.id   AF-A0A1Q4WCM1-F1
#
_cell.length_a   1.000
_cell.length_b   1.000
_cell.length_c   1.000
_cell.angle_alpha   90.00
_cell.angle_beta   90.00
_cell.angle_gamma   90.00
#
_symmetry.space_group_name_H-M   'P 1'
#
loop_
_entity.id
_entity.type
_entity.pdbx_description
1 polymer ?
#
loop_
_entity_poly.entity_id
_entity_poly.type
_entity_poly.pdbx_seq_one_letter_code
_entity_poly.pdbx_strand_id
1 'polypeptide(L)'
;MHTLTTVDFLVRLATGVACGALIGVERQWRARMAGLRTNALVAAGATLFVLYSEAVGDAGSPTRVASYVVSGIGFLGGGVILRDGAGVRGLNTAATLWCSAAVGVLAASGKLRFAVLGTLAVLVVHLVLRPAGRLLDRAPQAGSDPDSTTRATVHLECDRKSETHIRALLLQALAGSGLAPTGLRARRTDNGDATSLRATVAITGQVAPALEQVVTRLSLEPGVRDLHWHLEDEPEDPGNPALA
;
A
#
# COMPACT_ATOMS: atom_id res chain seq x y z
N MET A 1 48.13 8.72 -5.66
CA MET A 1 46.91 9.02 -6.44
C MET A 1 46.76 7.90 -7.46
N HIS A 2 45.79 7.01 -7.30
CA HIS A 2 45.51 6.02 -8.35
C HIS A 2 44.94 6.77 -9.54
N THR A 3 45.65 6.79 -10.65
CA THR A 3 45.13 7.27 -11.93
C THR A 3 44.01 6.33 -12.36
N LEU A 4 42.81 6.88 -12.56
CA LEU A 4 41.65 6.14 -13.06
C LEU A 4 41.95 5.64 -14.48
N THR A 5 42.37 4.38 -14.61
CA THR A 5 42.64 3.79 -15.93
C THR A 5 41.32 3.50 -16.66
N THR A 6 41.36 3.46 -17.99
CA THR A 6 40.17 3.10 -18.80
C THR A 6 39.62 1.72 -18.41
N VAL A 7 40.50 0.77 -18.06
CA VAL A 7 40.10 -0.56 -17.61
C VAL A 7 39.39 -0.48 -16.26
N ASP A 8 39.91 0.27 -15.29
CA ASP A 8 39.26 0.46 -13.98
C ASP A 8 37.88 1.13 -14.13
N PHE A 9 37.80 2.15 -14.99
CA PHE A 9 36.55 2.81 -15.33
C PHE A 9 35.51 1.81 -15.87
N LEU A 10 35.89 1.00 -16.86
CA LEU A 10 35.00 0.02 -17.46
C LEU A 10 34.56 -1.07 -16.48
N VAL A 11 35.46 -1.56 -15.63
CA VAL A 11 35.15 -2.59 -14.63
C VAL A 11 34.17 -2.04 -13.58
N ARG A 12 34.38 -0.82 -13.09
CA ARG A 12 33.50 -0.17 -12.11
C ARG A 12 32.13 0.11 -12.70
N LEU A 13 32.08 0.63 -13.93
CA LEU A 13 30.83 0.86 -14.66
C LEU A 13 30.07 -0.43 -14.91
N ALA A 14 30.73 -1.46 -15.44
CA ALA A 14 30.12 -2.76 -15.71
C ALA A 14 29.59 -3.41 -14.43
N THR A 15 30.33 -3.30 -13.32
CA THR A 15 29.89 -3.81 -12.02
C THR A 15 28.65 -3.08 -11.53
N GLY A 16 28.62 -1.74 -11.60
CA GLY A 16 27.46 -0.94 -11.21
C GLY A 16 26.21 -1.29 -12.04
N VAL A 17 26.37 -1.39 -13.37
CA VAL A 17 25.30 -1.79 -14.30
C VAL A 17 24.80 -3.19 -13.98
N ALA A 18 25.69 -4.17 -13.80
CA ALA A 18 25.32 -5.55 -13.49
C ALA A 18 24.58 -5.65 -12.15
N CYS A 19 25.05 -4.94 -11.12
CA CYS A 19 24.40 -4.88 -9.81
C CYS A 19 22.99 -4.30 -9.88
N GLY A 20 22.82 -3.16 -10.57
CA GLY A 20 21.50 -2.56 -10.79
C GLY A 20 20.60 -3.43 -11.65
N ALA A 21 21.16 -4.10 -12.66
CA ALA A 21 20.43 -5.03 -13.50
C ALA A 21 19.91 -6.24 -12.71
N LEU A 22 20.73 -6.84 -11.84
CA LEU A 22 20.32 -7.95 -10.99
C LEU A 22 19.14 -7.58 -10.07
N ILE A 23 19.18 -6.40 -9.46
CA ILE A 23 18.03 -5.85 -8.71
C ILE A 23 16.81 -5.72 -9.62
N GLY A 24 17.01 -5.17 -10.82
CA GLY A 24 15.94 -4.99 -11.80
C GLY A 24 15.34 -6.29 -12.35
N VAL A 25 16.12 -7.37 -12.50
CA VAL A 25 15.62 -8.70 -12.91
C VAL A 25 14.63 -9.23 -11.88
N GLU A 26 15.00 -9.22 -10.60
CA GLU A 26 14.13 -9.65 -9.50
C GLU A 26 12.81 -8.86 -9.50
N ARG A 27 12.91 -7.55 -9.73
CA ARG A 27 11.76 -6.65 -9.82
C ARG A 27 10.86 -6.92 -11.01
N GLN A 28 11.44 -7.14 -12.19
CA GLN A 28 10.69 -7.40 -13.42
C GLN A 28 10.00 -8.76 -13.37
N TRP A 29 10.67 -9.78 -12.83
CA TRP A 29 10.07 -11.09 -12.62
C TRP A 29 8.85 -11.02 -11.69
N ARG A 30 8.83 -10.06 -10.76
CA ARG A 30 7.68 -9.79 -9.88
C ARG A 30 6.66 -8.79 -10.45
N ALA A 31 6.70 -8.50 -11.75
CA ALA A 31 5.78 -7.59 -12.44
C ALA A 31 5.65 -6.20 -11.77
N ARG A 32 6.78 -5.63 -11.32
CA ARG A 32 6.80 -4.31 -10.67
C ARG A 32 7.17 -3.19 -11.67
N MET A 33 6.67 -1.97 -11.42
CA MET A 33 6.77 -0.84 -12.36
C MET A 33 8.20 -0.46 -12.79
N ALA A 34 9.19 -0.52 -11.91
CA ALA A 34 10.61 -0.34 -12.27
C ALA A 34 11.31 -1.71 -12.29
N GLY A 35 11.53 -2.21 -13.51
CA GLY A 35 12.16 -3.50 -13.81
C GLY A 35 13.64 -3.38 -14.20
N LEU A 36 14.12 -4.30 -15.05
CA LEU A 36 15.53 -4.44 -15.43
C LEU A 36 16.15 -3.14 -15.94
N ARG A 37 15.56 -2.58 -17.00
CA ARG A 37 16.09 -1.39 -17.70
C ARG A 37 16.22 -0.19 -16.76
N THR A 38 15.20 0.06 -15.94
CA THR A 38 15.17 1.23 -15.05
C THR A 38 16.25 1.15 -13.97
N ASN A 39 16.38 0.01 -13.26
CA ASN A 39 17.35 -0.12 -12.18
C ASN A 39 18.79 -0.13 -12.72
N ALA A 40 19.03 -0.76 -13.89
CA ALA A 40 20.32 -0.71 -14.57
C ALA A 40 20.71 0.72 -14.96
N LEU A 41 19.79 1.51 -15.54
CA LEU A 41 20.07 2.89 -15.92
C LEU A 41 20.31 3.81 -14.70
N VAL A 42 19.57 3.61 -13.61
CA VAL A 42 19.78 4.37 -12.38
C VAL A 42 21.15 4.08 -11.76
N ALA A 43 21.54 2.81 -11.67
CA ALA A 43 22.87 2.43 -11.19
C ALA A 43 23.98 2.93 -12.13
N ALA A 44 23.78 2.85 -13.45
CA ALA A 44 24.72 3.36 -14.45
C ALA A 44 24.92 4.88 -14.31
N GLY A 45 23.84 5.65 -14.24
CA GLY A 45 23.91 7.11 -14.10
C GLY A 45 24.63 7.53 -12.82
N ALA A 46 24.27 6.92 -11.68
CA ALA A 46 24.97 7.13 -10.42
C ALA A 46 26.48 6.81 -10.52
N THR A 47 26.81 5.72 -11.23
CA THR A 47 28.20 5.31 -11.43
C THR A 47 28.98 6.30 -12.27
N LEU A 48 28.41 6.74 -13.38
CA LEU A 48 29.02 7.69 -14.31
C LEU A 48 29.28 9.05 -13.65
N PHE A 49 28.34 9.57 -12.85
CA PHE A 49 28.54 10.86 -12.17
C PHE A 49 29.72 10.83 -11.20
N VAL A 50 29.84 9.77 -10.40
CA VAL A 50 30.94 9.65 -9.43
C VAL A 50 32.28 9.39 -10.14
N LEU A 51 32.30 8.53 -11.18
CA LEU A 51 33.51 8.30 -11.98
C LEU A 51 33.97 9.56 -12.74
N TYR A 52 33.04 10.39 -13.22
CA TYR A 52 33.37 11.69 -13.83
C TYR A 52 34.11 12.59 -12.83
N SER A 53 33.62 12.67 -11.60
CA SER A 53 34.24 13.47 -10.55
C SER A 53 35.64 12.97 -10.18
N GLU A 54 35.86 11.65 -10.17
CA GLU A 54 37.18 11.06 -9.98
C GLU A 54 38.12 11.34 -11.17
N ALA A 55 37.61 11.28 -12.40
CA ALA A 55 38.38 11.57 -13.61
C ALA A 55 38.86 13.03 -13.70
N VAL A 56 38.10 13.98 -13.15
CA VAL A 56 38.47 15.40 -13.08
C VAL A 56 39.49 15.69 -11.97
N GLY A 57 39.69 14.78 -11.02
CA GLY A 57 40.79 14.85 -10.04
C GLY A 57 40.56 15.77 -8.84
N ASP A 58 39.32 16.21 -8.58
CA ASP A 58 38.99 16.99 -7.38
C ASP A 58 38.80 16.05 -6.17
N ALA A 59 39.79 16.02 -5.26
CA ALA A 59 39.90 15.06 -4.15
C ALA A 59 38.72 15.08 -3.16
N GLY A 60 37.95 16.18 -3.09
CA GLY A 60 36.73 16.27 -2.28
C GLY A 60 35.44 16.00 -3.07
N SER A 61 35.52 15.82 -4.39
CA SER A 61 34.34 15.74 -5.26
C SER A 61 33.56 14.42 -5.24
N PRO A 62 34.15 13.22 -5.08
CA PRO A 62 33.38 11.98 -5.25
C PRO A 62 32.27 11.84 -4.20
N THR A 63 32.57 12.17 -2.94
CA THR A 63 31.59 12.17 -1.85
C THR A 63 30.53 13.27 -2.04
N ARG A 64 30.92 14.46 -2.55
CA ARG A 64 29.95 15.52 -2.87
C ARG A 64 29.00 15.12 -3.99
N VAL A 65 29.53 14.55 -5.08
CA VAL A 65 28.71 14.05 -6.19
C VAL A 65 27.83 12.91 -5.73
N ALA A 66 28.32 12.00 -4.89
CA ALA A 66 27.49 10.97 -4.27
C ALA A 66 26.32 11.57 -3.46
N SER A 67 26.55 12.63 -2.68
CA SER A 67 25.46 13.35 -1.98
C SER A 67 24.44 13.95 -2.95
N TYR A 68 24.88 14.49 -4.09
CA TYR A 68 23.97 14.97 -5.13
C TYR A 68 23.21 13.83 -5.83
N VAL A 69 23.81 12.64 -5.99
CA VAL A 69 23.11 11.45 -6.48
C VAL A 69 22.00 11.05 -5.50
N VAL A 70 22.29 11.03 -4.19
CA VAL A 70 21.29 10.73 -3.15
C VAL A 70 20.12 11.71 -3.23
N SER A 71 20.40 13.01 -3.34
CA SER A 71 19.38 14.05 -3.49
C SER A 71 18.59 13.90 -4.80
N GLY A 72 19.27 13.68 -5.93
CA GLY A 72 18.66 13.55 -7.25
C GLY A 72 17.71 12.35 -7.36
N ILE A 73 18.01 11.24 -6.69
CA ILE A 73 17.07 10.11 -6.62
C ILE A 73 15.81 10.45 -5.84
N GLY A 74 15.87 11.36 -4.87
CA GLY A 74 14.68 11.86 -4.18
C GLY A 74 13.66 12.46 -5.17
N PHE A 75 14.13 13.21 -6.18
CA PHE A 75 13.27 13.74 -7.24
C PHE A 75 12.65 12.63 -8.11
N LEU A 76 13.46 11.66 -8.56
CA LEU A 76 12.94 10.52 -9.33
C LEU A 76 11.95 9.68 -8.51
N GLY A 77 12.22 9.51 -7.21
CA GLY A 77 11.36 8.83 -6.25
C GLY A 77 10.00 9.49 -6.13
N GLY A 78 9.95 10.82 -6.00
CA GLY A 78 8.71 11.59 -6.02
C GLY A 78 7.90 11.37 -7.31
N GLY A 79 8.58 11.28 -8.46
CA GLY A 79 7.93 11.04 -9.76
C GLY A 79 7.31 9.65 -9.94
N VAL A 80 7.79 8.63 -9.19
CA VAL A 80 7.22 7.26 -9.24
C VAL A 80 6.25 6.96 -8.09
N ILE A 81 6.16 7.83 -7.08
CA ILE A 81 5.19 7.72 -5.99
C ILE A 81 3.91 8.42 -6.42
N LEU A 82 2.86 7.64 -6.64
CA LEU A 82 1.57 8.12 -7.13
C LEU A 82 0.50 7.86 -6.08
N ARG A 83 -0.37 8.85 -5.87
CA ARG A 83 -1.58 8.70 -5.06
C ARG A 83 -2.69 8.12 -5.93
N ASP A 84 -3.34 7.08 -5.44
CA ASP A 84 -4.44 6.38 -6.11
C ASP A 84 -5.60 6.28 -5.11
N GLY A 85 -6.51 7.25 -5.17
CA GLY A 85 -7.57 7.44 -4.17
C GLY A 85 -7.01 7.69 -2.76
N ALA A 86 -7.41 6.83 -1.81
CA ALA A 86 -6.91 6.83 -0.44
C ALA A 86 -5.53 6.15 -0.30
N GLY A 87 -5.07 5.41 -1.30
CA GLY A 87 -3.82 4.66 -1.26
C GLY A 87 -2.63 5.38 -1.90
N VAL A 88 -1.41 4.97 -1.52
CA VAL A 88 -0.16 5.41 -2.15
C VAL A 88 0.51 4.22 -2.83
N ARG A 89 0.80 4.34 -4.13
CA ARG A 89 1.52 3.34 -4.93
C ARG A 89 2.93 3.83 -5.25
N GLY A 90 3.84 2.89 -5.48
CA GLY A 90 5.21 3.21 -5.93
C GLY A 90 6.25 3.41 -4.83
N LEU A 91 5.88 3.40 -3.54
CA LEU A 91 6.81 3.59 -2.42
C LEU A 91 8.01 2.63 -2.45
N ASN A 92 7.75 1.32 -2.57
CA ASN A 92 8.81 0.32 -2.68
C ASN A 92 9.61 0.46 -3.99
N THR A 93 8.99 0.98 -5.05
CA THR A 93 9.69 1.23 -6.30
C THR A 93 10.71 2.36 -6.13
N ALA A 94 10.31 3.47 -5.50
CA ALA A 94 11.22 4.57 -5.16
C ALA A 94 12.38 4.08 -4.27
N ALA A 95 12.07 3.29 -3.23
CA ALA A 95 13.10 2.71 -2.35
C ALA A 95 14.09 1.81 -3.13
N THR A 96 13.61 0.95 -4.03
CA THR A 96 14.51 0.10 -4.84
C THR A 96 15.38 0.91 -5.79
N LEU A 97 14.87 1.98 -6.39
CA LEU A 97 15.67 2.88 -7.23
C LEU A 97 16.76 3.59 -6.42
N TRP A 98 16.45 3.98 -5.18
CA TRP A 98 17.43 4.54 -4.24
C TRP A 98 18.55 3.56 -3.90
N CYS A 99 18.21 2.29 -3.63
CA CYS A 99 19.21 1.25 -3.44
C CYS A 99 20.05 1.00 -4.70
N SER A 100 19.44 1.05 -5.90
CA SER A 100 20.14 0.87 -7.17
C SER A 100 21.17 1.97 -7.42
N ALA A 101 20.84 3.21 -7.08
CA ALA A 101 21.81 4.31 -7.15
C ALA A 101 22.95 4.11 -6.14
N ALA A 102 22.64 3.68 -4.91
CA ALA A 102 23.65 3.44 -3.88
C ALA A 102 24.67 2.35 -4.30
N VAL A 103 24.23 1.24 -4.89
CA VAL A 103 25.16 0.22 -5.41
C VAL A 103 26.00 0.74 -6.58
N GLY A 104 25.43 1.62 -7.42
CA GLY A 104 26.18 2.34 -8.45
C GLY A 104 27.29 3.20 -7.86
N VAL A 105 27.00 4.01 -6.84
CA VAL A 105 28.00 4.83 -6.12
C VAL A 105 29.10 3.97 -5.49
N LEU A 106 28.75 2.82 -4.88
CA LEU A 106 29.73 1.90 -4.30
C LEU A 106 30.66 1.32 -5.36
N ALA A 107 30.13 0.88 -6.51
CA ALA A 107 30.93 0.40 -7.62
C ALA A 107 31.84 1.52 -8.16
N ALA A 108 31.28 2.71 -8.32
CA ALA A 108 31.96 3.92 -8.73
C ALA A 108 32.98 4.46 -7.74
N SER A 109 33.04 3.94 -6.51
CA SER A 109 34.06 4.28 -5.50
C SER A 109 35.18 3.23 -5.43
N GLY A 110 35.19 2.26 -6.36
CA GLY A 110 36.17 1.16 -6.42
C GLY A 110 35.87 0.07 -5.40
N LYS A 111 34.77 0.20 -4.65
CA LYS A 111 34.35 -0.72 -3.60
C LYS A 111 33.46 -1.84 -4.17
N LEU A 112 33.98 -2.56 -5.16
CA LEU A 112 33.22 -3.59 -5.90
C LEU A 112 32.61 -4.67 -4.99
N ARG A 113 33.36 -5.11 -3.96
CA ARG A 113 32.85 -6.08 -2.98
C ARG A 113 31.64 -5.56 -2.20
N PHE A 114 31.66 -4.28 -1.81
CA PHE A 114 30.54 -3.65 -1.11
C PHE A 114 29.35 -3.41 -2.04
N ALA A 115 29.58 -3.13 -3.33
CA ALA A 115 28.50 -3.05 -4.31
C ALA A 115 27.75 -4.39 -4.42
N VAL A 116 28.49 -5.50 -4.53
CA VAL A 116 27.90 -6.86 -4.60
C VAL A 116 27.17 -7.21 -3.30
N LEU A 117 27.77 -6.94 -2.13
CA LEU A 117 27.11 -7.18 -0.83
C LEU A 117 25.85 -6.32 -0.66
N GLY A 118 25.89 -5.06 -1.11
CA GLY A 118 24.73 -4.18 -1.13
C GLY A 118 23.61 -4.72 -2.01
N THR A 119 23.93 -5.18 -3.23
CA THR A 119 22.97 -5.84 -4.10
C THR A 119 22.36 -7.09 -3.47
N LEU A 120 23.19 -7.95 -2.86
CA LEU A 120 22.70 -9.13 -2.13
C LEU A 120 21.77 -8.75 -0.98
N ALA A 121 22.11 -7.72 -0.20
CA ALA A 121 21.25 -7.24 0.87
C ALA A 121 19.89 -6.77 0.36
N VAL A 122 19.85 -6.01 -0.75
CA VAL A 122 18.59 -5.56 -1.38
C VAL A 122 17.75 -6.75 -1.83
N LEU A 123 18.37 -7.74 -2.48
CA LEU A 123 17.67 -8.95 -2.94
C LEU A 123 17.14 -9.78 -1.76
N VAL A 124 17.92 -9.92 -0.68
CA VAL A 124 17.50 -10.61 0.55
C VAL A 124 16.32 -9.88 1.18
N VAL A 125 16.37 -8.55 1.29
CA VAL A 125 15.25 -7.76 1.82
C VAL A 125 13.99 -7.99 1.00
N HIS A 126 14.09 -7.95 -0.33
CA HIS A 126 12.93 -8.23 -1.20
C HIS A 126 12.39 -9.66 -1.07
N LEU A 127 13.25 -10.65 -0.82
CA LEU A 127 12.88 -12.05 -0.73
C LEU A 127 12.33 -12.45 0.66
N VAL A 128 12.93 -11.95 1.75
CA VAL A 128 12.65 -12.35 3.14
C VAL A 128 11.53 -11.53 3.76
N LEU A 129 11.41 -10.23 3.47
CA LEU A 129 10.35 -9.42 4.10
C LEU A 129 8.95 -9.79 3.61
N ARG A 130 8.82 -10.45 2.46
CA ARG A 130 7.51 -10.89 1.96
C ARG A 130 6.90 -12.05 2.75
N PRO A 131 7.59 -13.18 3.01
CA PRO A 131 7.09 -14.20 3.92
C PRO A 131 7.03 -13.70 5.36
N ALA A 132 7.95 -12.85 5.81
CA ALA A 132 7.92 -12.29 7.16
C ALA A 132 6.71 -11.37 7.38
N GLY A 133 6.36 -10.52 6.41
CA GLY A 133 5.14 -9.72 6.44
C GLY A 133 3.90 -10.61 6.53
N ARG A 134 3.82 -11.67 5.71
CA ARG A 134 2.73 -12.65 5.84
C ARG A 134 2.74 -13.43 7.15
N LEU A 135 3.89 -13.64 7.78
CA LEU A 135 4.02 -14.31 9.06
C LEU A 135 3.59 -13.39 10.21
N LEU A 136 3.87 -12.09 10.08
CA LEU A 136 3.44 -11.06 11.02
C LEU A 136 1.94 -10.75 10.85
N ASP A 137 1.44 -10.72 9.62
CA ASP A 137 0.00 -10.63 9.33
C ASP A 137 -0.75 -11.92 9.72
N ARG A 138 -0.05 -13.06 9.80
CA ARG A 138 -0.57 -14.33 10.31
C ARG A 138 -0.38 -14.54 11.80
N ALA A 139 0.48 -13.76 12.45
CA ALA A 139 0.38 -13.63 13.89
C ALA A 139 -1.02 -13.03 14.10
N PRO A 140 -1.90 -13.69 14.87
CA PRO A 140 -3.13 -13.04 15.31
C PRO A 140 -2.71 -11.66 15.80
N GLN A 141 -3.38 -10.61 15.33
CA GLN A 141 -3.16 -9.26 15.83
C GLN A 141 -3.43 -9.27 17.35
N ALA A 142 -2.45 -9.68 18.14
CA ALA A 142 -2.45 -9.67 19.60
C ALA A 142 -2.17 -8.24 20.09
N GLY A 143 -2.68 -7.27 19.34
CA GLY A 143 -2.39 -5.85 19.40
C GLY A 143 -3.29 -5.03 18.48
N SER A 144 -4.46 -5.56 18.07
CA SER A 144 -5.61 -4.67 17.90
C SER A 144 -5.91 -4.13 19.29
N ASP A 145 -5.73 -2.82 19.46
CA ASP A 145 -6.14 -2.11 20.67
C ASP A 145 -7.53 -2.64 21.09
N PRO A 146 -7.69 -3.26 22.27
CA PRO A 146 -8.97 -3.82 22.71
C PRO A 146 -10.13 -2.79 22.72
N ASP A 147 -9.79 -1.50 22.60
CA ASP A 147 -10.71 -0.37 22.52
C ASP A 147 -10.95 0.20 21.10
N SER A 148 -10.34 -0.34 20.03
CA SER A 148 -10.63 0.13 18.66
C SER A 148 -12.02 -0.35 18.21
N THR A 149 -13.03 0.42 18.60
CA THR A 149 -14.43 0.20 18.23
C THR A 149 -14.62 0.63 16.78
N THR A 150 -14.60 -0.32 15.84
CA THR A 150 -14.94 -0.04 14.44
C THR A 150 -16.44 0.19 14.33
N ARG A 151 -16.85 1.30 13.71
CA ARG A 151 -18.28 1.55 13.43
C ARG A 151 -18.65 1.01 12.06
N ALA A 152 -19.77 0.32 12.01
CA ALA A 152 -20.39 -0.11 10.77
C ALA A 152 -21.82 0.42 10.70
N THR A 153 -22.28 0.71 9.49
CA THR A 153 -23.65 1.15 9.25
C THR A 153 -24.37 0.12 8.39
N VAL A 154 -25.49 -0.39 8.91
CA VAL A 154 -26.42 -1.28 8.20
C VAL A 154 -27.54 -0.43 7.61
N HIS A 155 -27.72 -0.55 6.30
CA HIS A 155 -28.76 0.11 5.53
C HIS A 155 -29.79 -0.93 5.11
N LEU A 156 -31.05 -0.70 5.46
CA LEU A 156 -32.16 -1.58 5.12
C LEU A 156 -33.29 -0.74 4.53
N GLU A 157 -33.76 -1.10 3.34
CA GLU A 157 -34.99 -0.55 2.76
C GLU A 157 -36.13 -1.54 2.90
N CYS A 158 -37.29 -1.07 3.35
CA CYS A 158 -38.46 -1.92 3.54
C CYS A 158 -39.76 -1.25 3.14
N ASP A 159 -40.79 -2.08 2.94
CA ASP A 159 -42.16 -1.63 2.73
C ASP A 159 -42.69 -0.88 3.95
N ARG A 160 -43.40 0.22 3.71
CA ARG A 160 -43.99 1.05 4.78
C ARG A 160 -44.89 0.26 5.74
N LYS A 161 -45.63 -0.73 5.26
CA LYS A 161 -46.51 -1.57 6.09
C LYS A 161 -45.73 -2.48 7.05
N SER A 162 -44.50 -2.83 6.68
CA SER A 162 -43.65 -3.76 7.42
C SER A 162 -42.60 -3.07 8.28
N GLU A 163 -42.50 -1.72 8.23
CA GLU A 163 -41.50 -0.92 8.96
C GLU A 163 -41.38 -1.33 10.44
N THR A 164 -42.50 -1.41 11.16
CA THR A 164 -42.47 -1.69 12.61
C THR A 164 -41.96 -3.11 12.89
N HIS A 165 -42.34 -4.06 12.04
CA HIS A 165 -41.93 -5.46 12.15
C HIS A 165 -40.45 -5.64 11.83
N ILE A 166 -40.00 -5.08 10.69
CA ILE A 166 -38.63 -5.17 10.21
C ILE A 166 -37.67 -4.42 11.14
N ARG A 167 -38.10 -3.28 11.71
CA ARG A 167 -37.32 -2.57 12.73
C ARG A 167 -37.07 -3.44 13.96
N ALA A 168 -38.08 -4.16 14.43
CA ALA A 168 -37.93 -5.08 15.57
C ALA A 168 -37.00 -6.26 15.22
N LEU A 169 -37.15 -6.83 14.02
CA LEU A 169 -36.30 -7.91 13.53
C LEU A 169 -34.83 -7.48 13.38
N LEU A 170 -34.58 -6.27 12.87
CA LEU A 170 -33.23 -5.71 12.76
C LEU A 170 -32.58 -5.59 14.15
N LEU A 171 -33.29 -5.01 15.11
CA LEU A 171 -32.79 -4.91 16.49
C LEU A 171 -32.55 -6.28 17.13
N GLN A 172 -33.43 -7.25 16.88
CA GLN A 172 -33.28 -8.61 17.40
C GLN A 172 -32.11 -9.36 16.74
N ALA A 173 -31.90 -9.19 15.43
CA ALA A 173 -30.81 -9.82 14.70
C ALA A 173 -29.44 -9.24 15.12
N LEU A 174 -29.36 -7.92 15.31
CA LEU A 174 -28.17 -7.25 15.84
C LEU A 174 -27.86 -7.74 17.26
N ALA A 175 -28.86 -7.74 18.17
CA ALA A 175 -28.69 -8.22 19.53
C ALA A 175 -28.29 -9.71 19.58
N GLY A 176 -28.90 -10.54 18.74
CA GLY A 176 -28.59 -11.98 18.66
C GLY A 176 -27.19 -12.29 18.12
N SER A 177 -26.57 -11.34 17.41
CA SER A 177 -25.21 -11.44 16.88
C SER A 177 -24.17 -10.75 17.78
N GLY A 178 -24.58 -10.30 18.97
CA GLY A 178 -23.71 -9.59 19.92
C GLY A 178 -23.37 -8.15 19.51
N LEU A 179 -24.09 -7.58 18.54
CA LEU A 179 -23.89 -6.22 18.06
C LEU A 179 -24.80 -5.25 18.81
N ALA A 180 -24.21 -4.27 19.51
CA ALA A 180 -24.96 -3.21 20.19
C ALA A 180 -25.22 -2.04 19.22
N PRO A 181 -26.48 -1.74 18.87
CA PRO A 181 -26.79 -0.57 18.06
C PRO A 181 -26.58 0.72 18.86
N THR A 182 -25.68 1.57 18.38
CA THR A 182 -25.39 2.89 18.96
C THR A 182 -26.40 3.94 18.47
N GLY A 183 -27.04 3.70 17.33
CA GLY A 183 -28.08 4.55 16.79
C GLY A 183 -28.94 3.83 15.76
N LEU A 184 -30.22 4.18 15.72
CA LEU A 184 -31.17 3.70 14.72
C LEU A 184 -31.98 4.89 14.21
N ARG A 185 -31.95 5.12 12.90
CA ARG A 185 -32.72 6.17 12.24
C ARG A 185 -33.64 5.54 11.20
N ALA A 186 -34.91 5.92 11.22
CA ALA A 186 -35.87 5.60 10.18
C ALA A 186 -36.17 6.87 9.39
N ARG A 187 -36.01 6.82 8.07
CA ARG A 187 -36.37 7.92 7.17
C ARG A 187 -37.31 7.38 6.09
N ARG A 188 -38.44 8.06 5.90
CA ARG A 188 -39.34 7.77 4.79
C ARG A 188 -38.70 8.24 3.50
N THR A 189 -38.73 7.40 2.48
CA THR A 189 -38.24 7.76 1.14
C THR A 189 -39.28 8.65 0.45
N ASP A 190 -38.83 9.56 -0.40
CA ASP A 190 -39.66 10.60 -1.03
C ASP A 190 -40.83 10.04 -1.87
N ASN A 191 -40.71 8.79 -2.34
CA ASN A 191 -41.73 8.07 -3.10
C ASN A 191 -42.87 7.46 -2.23
N GLY A 192 -42.84 7.65 -0.90
CA GLY A 192 -43.96 7.37 0.03
C GLY A 192 -44.30 5.90 0.32
N ASP A 193 -43.80 4.95 -0.47
CA ASP A 193 -44.11 3.51 -0.36
C ASP A 193 -43.02 2.69 0.37
N ALA A 194 -41.81 3.24 0.51
CA ALA A 194 -40.67 2.61 1.16
C ALA A 194 -40.14 3.43 2.34
N THR A 195 -39.56 2.72 3.32
CA THR A 195 -38.89 3.30 4.48
C THR A 195 -37.46 2.78 4.56
N SER A 196 -36.51 3.71 4.66
CA SER A 196 -35.10 3.41 4.89
C SER A 196 -34.81 3.39 6.40
N LEU A 197 -34.25 2.28 6.87
CA LEU A 197 -33.75 2.09 8.23
C LEU A 197 -32.23 2.08 8.17
N ARG A 198 -31.60 2.95 8.95
CA ARG A 198 -30.14 3.04 9.11
C ARG A 198 -29.79 2.72 10.55
N ALA A 199 -29.07 1.62 10.78
CA ALA A 199 -28.57 1.22 12.09
C ALA A 199 -27.05 1.36 12.13
N THR A 200 -26.54 2.17 13.06
CA THR A 200 -25.09 2.29 13.32
C THR A 200 -24.75 1.40 14.49
N VAL A 201 -23.78 0.51 14.28
CA VAL A 201 -23.31 -0.45 15.28
C VAL A 201 -21.84 -0.22 15.58
N ALA A 202 -21.50 -0.24 16.86
CA ALA A 202 -20.13 -0.23 17.35
C ALA A 202 -19.67 -1.68 17.53
N ILE A 203 -18.56 -2.05 16.90
CA ILE A 203 -18.09 -3.43 16.87
C ILE A 203 -16.65 -3.50 17.38
N THR A 204 -16.42 -4.38 18.34
CA THR A 204 -15.09 -4.70 18.87
C THR A 204 -14.77 -6.14 18.46
N GLY A 205 -13.83 -6.34 17.54
CA GLY A 205 -13.42 -7.68 17.07
C GLY A 205 -13.76 -8.00 15.61
N GLN A 206 -14.17 -9.23 15.31
CA GLN A 206 -14.42 -9.71 13.93
C GLN A 206 -15.75 -9.19 13.37
N VAL A 207 -15.67 -8.11 12.58
CA VAL A 207 -16.83 -7.36 12.06
C VAL A 207 -17.63 -8.09 10.97
N ALA A 208 -16.94 -8.64 9.96
CA ALA A 208 -17.57 -9.21 8.78
C ALA A 208 -18.53 -10.40 9.06
N PRO A 209 -18.15 -11.45 9.82
CA PRO A 209 -19.01 -12.63 9.97
C PRO A 209 -20.30 -12.33 10.75
N ALA A 210 -20.25 -11.43 11.74
CA ALA A 210 -21.43 -11.03 12.50
C ALA A 210 -22.43 -10.23 11.64
N LEU A 211 -21.93 -9.29 10.83
CA LEU A 211 -22.78 -8.52 9.91
C LEU A 211 -23.34 -9.38 8.77
N GLU A 212 -22.55 -10.29 8.20
CA GLU A 212 -23.01 -11.22 7.17
C GLU A 212 -24.16 -12.12 7.66
N GLN A 213 -24.10 -12.58 8.92
CA GLN A 213 -25.18 -13.38 9.51
C GLN A 213 -26.48 -12.58 9.67
N VAL A 214 -26.38 -11.30 10.04
CA VAL A 214 -27.54 -10.39 10.14
C VAL A 214 -28.14 -10.14 8.76
N VAL A 215 -27.30 -9.85 7.76
CA VAL A 215 -27.74 -9.64 6.37
C VAL A 215 -28.45 -10.87 5.85
N THR A 216 -27.82 -12.04 5.94
CA THR A 216 -28.39 -13.31 5.43
C THR A 216 -29.76 -13.61 6.04
N ARG A 217 -29.93 -13.33 7.34
CA ARG A 217 -31.19 -13.56 8.03
C ARG A 217 -32.29 -12.59 7.60
N LEU A 218 -31.99 -11.31 7.52
CA LEU A 218 -32.97 -10.27 7.23
C LEU A 218 -33.31 -10.16 5.74
N SER A 219 -32.40 -10.54 4.84
CA SER A 219 -32.65 -10.58 3.39
C SER A 219 -33.77 -11.54 2.99
N LEU A 220 -34.15 -12.48 3.86
CA LEU A 220 -35.22 -13.46 3.61
C LEU A 220 -36.59 -13.00 4.14
N GLU A 221 -36.67 -11.86 4.83
CA GLU A 221 -37.90 -11.40 5.47
C GLU A 221 -38.83 -10.68 4.48
N PRO A 222 -40.14 -11.00 4.49
CA PRO A 222 -41.10 -10.39 3.58
C PRO A 222 -41.23 -8.87 3.84
N GLY A 223 -41.01 -8.10 2.78
CA GLY A 223 -41.08 -6.64 2.81
C GLY A 223 -39.72 -5.94 2.94
N VAL A 224 -38.61 -6.67 2.95
CA VAL A 224 -37.26 -6.10 2.73
C VAL A 224 -37.03 -5.95 1.21
N ARG A 225 -36.65 -4.75 0.77
CA ARG A 225 -36.37 -4.43 -0.64
C ARG A 225 -34.88 -4.38 -0.94
N ASP A 226 -34.10 -3.82 -0.02
CA ASP A 226 -32.64 -3.75 -0.12
C ASP A 226 -32.01 -3.87 1.28
N LEU A 227 -30.82 -4.47 1.35
CA LEU A 227 -30.07 -4.63 2.60
C LEU A 227 -28.56 -4.73 2.31
N HIS A 228 -27.80 -3.78 2.84
CA HIS A 228 -26.35 -3.77 2.72
C HIS A 228 -25.69 -3.12 3.94
N TRP A 229 -24.38 -3.26 4.07
CA TRP A 229 -23.60 -2.66 5.16
C TRP A 229 -22.27 -2.14 4.65
N HIS A 230 -21.77 -1.08 5.30
CA HIS A 230 -20.47 -0.48 5.00
C HIS A 230 -19.74 -0.16 6.30
N LEU A 231 -18.41 -0.22 6.28
CA LEU A 231 -17.55 0.25 7.38
C LEU A 231 -17.37 1.76 7.24
N GLU A 232 -17.36 2.50 8.35
CA GLU A 232 -17.30 3.97 8.36
C GLU A 232 -15.91 4.55 7.97
N ASP A 233 -15.06 3.75 7.32
CA ASP A 233 -13.77 4.16 6.72
C ASP A 233 -13.84 4.38 5.19
N GLU A 234 -14.95 4.03 4.53
CA GLU A 234 -15.18 4.39 3.12
C GLU A 234 -15.85 5.78 3.01
N PRO A 235 -15.28 6.73 2.24
CA PRO A 235 -15.89 8.03 2.03
C PRO A 235 -17.25 7.85 1.34
N GLU A 236 -18.29 8.50 1.88
CA GLU A 236 -19.62 8.59 1.28
C GLU A 236 -19.49 8.91 -0.22
N ASP A 237 -19.95 8.00 -1.08
CA ASP A 237 -20.12 8.26 -2.51
C ASP A 237 -21.22 9.34 -2.66
N PRO A 238 -20.88 10.58 -3.07
CA PRO A 238 -21.87 11.67 -3.19
C PRO A 238 -22.84 11.47 -4.36
N GLY A 239 -22.71 10.37 -5.12
CA GLY A 239 -23.33 10.20 -6.43
C GLY A 239 -24.56 9.30 -6.52
N ASN A 240 -25.09 8.72 -5.43
CA ASN A 240 -26.28 7.87 -5.53
C ASN A 240 -27.59 8.68 -5.40
N PRO A 241 -28.36 8.91 -6.49
CA PRO A 241 -29.57 9.71 -6.46
C PRO A 241 -30.80 8.98 -5.91
N ALA A 242 -30.64 7.79 -5.30
CA ALA A 242 -31.74 7.04 -4.70
C ALA A 242 -32.30 7.65 -3.39
N LEU A 243 -31.71 8.75 -2.90
CA LEU A 243 -32.14 9.46 -1.69
C LEU A 243 -32.25 10.99 -1.88
N ALA A 244 -32.69 11.42 -3.07
CA ALA A 244 -33.33 12.72 -3.20
C ALA A 244 -34.75 12.62 -2.64
#